data_AF-A0A2V7FKS5-F1
#
_entry.id   AF-A0A2V7FKS5-F1
#
_cell.length_a   1.000
_cell.length_b   1.000
_cell.length_c   1.000
_cell.angle_alpha   90.00
_cell.angle_beta   90.00
_cell.angle_gamma   90.00
#
_symmetry.space_group_name_H-M   'P 1'
#
loop_
_entity.id
_entity.type
_entity.pdbx_description
1 polymer ?
#
loop_
_entity_poly.entity_id
_entity_poly.type
_entity_poly.pdbx_seq_one_letter_code
_entity_poly.pdbx_strand_id
1 'polypeptide(L)'
;MNGLRTATRGIAQLKDGLSRVTRAGGRDTATQRLAGRRLSGLCGSSRAFMKRGRPQMSPTVYDDSVQLKAKRLVTQVDSLIKYTTTCEDSATVAPGATVLGLGKRMKSYDAALRDFRLAIG
;
A
#
# COMPACT_ATOMS: atom_id res chain seq x y z
N MET A 1 4.41 -16.93 -7.59
CA MET A 1 3.59 -15.82 -7.01
C MET A 1 3.88 -15.49 -5.53
N ASN A 2 4.90 -16.08 -4.87
CA ASN A 2 5.17 -15.84 -3.44
C ASN A 2 5.52 -14.38 -3.10
N GLY A 3 6.17 -13.67 -4.02
CA GLY A 3 6.49 -12.25 -3.90
C GLY A 3 5.27 -11.35 -3.80
N LEU A 4 4.37 -11.50 -4.78
CA LEU A 4 3.11 -10.77 -4.83
C LEU A 4 2.26 -11.06 -3.58
N ARG A 5 2.19 -12.31 -3.14
CA ARG A 5 1.45 -12.68 -1.91
C ARG A 5 2.05 -11.98 -0.68
N THR A 6 3.37 -11.94 -0.56
CA THR A 6 4.07 -11.27 0.55
C THR A 6 3.84 -9.76 0.53
N ALA A 7 4.00 -9.11 -0.62
CA ALA A 7 3.74 -7.68 -0.77
C ALA A 7 2.26 -7.34 -0.47
N THR A 8 1.34 -8.15 -0.98
CA THR A 8 -0.11 -7.97 -0.79
C THR A 8 -0.51 -8.08 0.69
N ARG A 9 0.17 -8.92 1.50
CA ARG A 9 -0.07 -8.97 2.96
C ARG A 9 0.22 -7.63 3.64
N GLY A 10 1.36 -7.01 3.32
CA GLY A 10 1.69 -5.68 3.83
C GLY A 10 0.68 -4.62 3.39
N ILE A 11 0.24 -4.69 2.13
CA ILE A 11 -0.75 -3.75 1.57
C ILE A 11 -2.13 -3.94 2.22
N ALA A 12 -2.54 -5.17 2.51
CA ALA A 12 -3.80 -5.45 3.21
C ALA A 12 -3.81 -4.85 4.63
N GLN A 13 -2.69 -4.91 5.34
CA GLN A 13 -2.53 -4.28 6.65
C GLN A 13 -2.68 -2.74 6.57
N LEU A 14 -2.09 -2.12 5.54
CA LEU A 14 -2.26 -0.67 5.29
C LEU A 14 -3.72 -0.30 5.03
N LYS A 15 -4.44 -1.12 4.25
CA LYS A 15 -5.86 -0.90 3.95
C LYS A 15 -6.73 -0.95 5.20
N ASP A 16 -6.53 -1.94 6.07
CA ASP A 16 -7.27 -2.01 7.33
C ASP A 16 -6.99 -0.79 8.22
N GLY A 17 -5.71 -0.41 8.36
CA GLY A 17 -5.31 0.78 9.10
C GLY A 17 -5.94 2.07 8.54
N LEU A 18 -5.87 2.24 7.21
CA LEU A 18 -6.49 3.35 6.50
C LEU A 18 -7.98 3.45 6.81
N SER A 19 -8.73 2.34 6.65
CA SER A 19 -10.18 2.32 6.93
C SER A 19 -10.51 2.66 8.38
N ARG A 20 -9.67 2.25 9.34
CA ARG A 20 -9.84 2.61 10.77
C ARG A 20 -9.70 4.11 11.00
N VAL A 21 -8.68 4.75 10.42
CA VAL A 21 -8.49 6.20 10.56
C VAL A 21 -9.62 6.98 9.87
N THR A 22 -10.04 6.56 8.67
CA THR A 22 -11.16 7.19 7.96
C THR A 22 -12.44 7.13 8.79
N ARG A 23 -12.78 5.98 9.38
CA ARG A 23 -13.97 5.83 10.25
C ARG A 23 -13.85 6.64 11.53
N ALA A 24 -12.65 6.73 12.11
CA ALA A 24 -12.40 7.53 13.31
C ALA A 24 -12.53 9.04 13.06
N GLY A 25 -12.16 9.52 11.86
CA GLY A 25 -12.25 10.92 11.49
C GLY A 25 -13.67 11.50 11.46
N GLY A 26 -14.70 10.65 11.37
CA GLY A 26 -16.11 11.06 11.46
C GLY A 26 -16.67 11.10 12.89
N ARG A 27 -15.88 10.79 13.92
CA ARG A 27 -16.33 10.72 15.33
C ARG A 27 -15.71 11.82 16.18
N ASP A 28 -14.41 11.72 16.48
CA ASP A 28 -13.68 12.71 17.27
C ASP A 28 -12.17 12.71 16.93
N THR A 29 -11.51 13.83 17.24
CA THR A 29 -10.10 14.08 16.88
C THR A 29 -9.09 13.26 17.70
N ALA A 30 -9.38 12.93 18.95
CA ALA A 30 -8.55 12.07 19.79
C ALA A 30 -8.59 10.61 19.31
N THR A 31 -9.78 10.08 18.97
CA THR A 31 -9.93 8.75 18.36
C THR A 31 -9.25 8.68 17.00
N GLN A 32 -9.32 9.75 16.20
CA GLN A 32 -8.60 9.84 14.94
C GLN A 32 -7.07 9.83 15.12
N ARG A 33 -6.54 10.55 16.11
CA ARG A 33 -5.11 10.53 16.44
C ARG A 33 -4.64 9.16 16.95
N LEU A 34 -5.45 8.47 17.77
CA LEU A 34 -5.14 7.12 18.23
C LEU A 34 -5.08 6.14 17.05
N ALA A 35 -6.06 6.21 16.15
CA ALA A 35 -6.03 5.44 14.91
C ALA A 35 -4.82 5.79 14.04
N GLY A 36 -4.43 7.07 13.99
CA GLY A 36 -3.22 7.56 13.31
C GLY A 36 -1.92 6.98 13.87
N ARG A 37 -1.79 6.87 15.19
CA ARG A 37 -0.66 6.16 15.84
C ARG A 37 -0.57 4.70 15.44
N ARG A 38 -1.70 4.01 15.39
CA ARG A 38 -1.74 2.63 14.90
C ARG A 38 -1.35 2.54 13.42
N LEU A 39 -1.82 3.47 12.59
CA LEU A 39 -1.47 3.53 11.17
C LEU A 39 0.04 3.79 10.95
N SER A 40 0.66 4.66 11.76
CA SER A 40 2.11 4.90 11.71
C SER A 40 2.91 3.60 11.89
N GLY A 41 2.61 2.81 12.93
CA GLY A 41 3.25 1.52 13.15
C GLY A 41 2.98 0.49 12.04
N LEU A 42 1.77 0.51 11.47
CA LEU A 42 1.43 -0.33 10.31
C LEU A 42 2.26 0.06 9.08
N CYS A 43 2.48 1.35 8.83
CA CYS A 43 3.30 1.81 7.72
C CYS A 43 4.73 1.25 7.77
N GLY A 44 5.37 1.22 8.94
CA GLY A 44 6.68 0.56 9.13
C GLY A 44 6.66 -0.95 8.91
N SER A 45 5.69 -1.66 9.50
CA SER A 45 5.60 -3.12 9.37
C SER A 45 5.27 -3.57 7.93
N SER A 46 4.31 -2.90 7.28
CA SER A 46 3.91 -3.14 5.91
C SER A 46 5.05 -2.89 4.92
N ARG A 47 5.90 -1.88 5.18
CA ARG A 47 7.12 -1.62 4.38
C ARG A 47 8.02 -2.84 4.29
N ALA A 48 8.23 -3.56 5.39
CA ALA A 48 9.07 -4.76 5.41
C ALA A 48 8.50 -5.90 4.56
N PHE A 49 7.18 -6.10 4.58
CA PHE A 49 6.51 -7.08 3.70
C PHE A 49 6.63 -6.70 2.22
N MET A 50 6.39 -5.44 1.88
CA MET A 50 6.49 -4.96 0.50
C MET A 50 7.94 -5.04 -0.01
N LYS A 51 8.94 -4.61 0.78
CA LYS A 51 10.36 -4.72 0.41
C LYS A 51 10.80 -6.18 0.20
N ARG A 52 10.30 -7.12 1.00
CA ARG A 52 10.61 -8.56 0.82
C ARG A 52 9.91 -9.18 -0.39
N GLY A 53 8.68 -8.77 -0.67
CA GLY A 53 7.91 -9.28 -1.82
C GLY A 53 8.37 -8.72 -3.16
N ARG A 54 8.86 -7.48 -3.18
CA ARG A 54 9.20 -6.71 -4.39
C ARG A 54 10.25 -7.38 -5.31
N PRO A 55 11.38 -7.92 -4.82
CA PRO A 55 12.36 -8.61 -5.66
C PRO A 55 11.80 -9.85 -6.35
N GLN A 56 10.81 -10.49 -5.74
CA GLN A 56 10.16 -11.70 -6.25
C GLN A 56 9.04 -11.41 -7.28
N MET A 57 8.80 -10.13 -7.61
CA MET A 57 7.84 -9.68 -8.62
C MET A 57 8.56 -9.33 -9.93
N SER A 58 9.31 -10.28 -10.50
CA SER A 58 10.07 -10.02 -11.73
C SER A 58 9.13 -9.83 -12.92
N PRO A 59 9.16 -8.69 -13.63
CA PRO A 59 8.37 -8.53 -14.84
C PRO A 59 8.89 -9.36 -16.02
N THR A 60 10.18 -9.72 -16.01
CA THR A 60 10.86 -10.36 -17.15
C THR A 60 10.46 -11.81 -17.39
N VAL A 61 9.69 -12.41 -16.47
CA VAL A 61 9.17 -13.78 -16.60
C VAL A 61 7.85 -13.85 -17.37
N TYR A 62 7.34 -12.70 -17.83
CA TYR A 62 6.09 -12.58 -18.56
C TYR A 62 6.35 -12.12 -20.01
N ASP A 63 5.49 -12.56 -20.93
CA ASP A 63 5.45 -12.08 -22.31
C ASP A 63 5.17 -10.57 -22.38
N ASP A 64 5.57 -9.91 -23.48
CA ASP A 64 5.63 -8.44 -23.60
C ASP A 64 4.35 -7.70 -23.16
N SER A 65 3.17 -8.22 -23.53
CA SER A 65 1.87 -7.62 -23.19
C SER A 65 1.60 -7.63 -21.68
N VAL A 66 1.98 -8.71 -21.00
CA VAL A 66 1.84 -8.91 -19.55
C VAL A 66 2.99 -8.24 -18.80
N GLN A 67 4.19 -8.21 -19.38
CA GLN A 67 5.37 -7.57 -18.84
C GLN A 67 5.12 -6.08 -18.56
N LEU A 68 4.44 -5.37 -19.46
CA LEU A 68 4.10 -3.96 -19.24
C LEU A 68 3.18 -3.79 -18.01
N LYS A 69 2.20 -4.67 -17.84
CA LYS A 69 1.30 -4.65 -16.67
C LYS A 69 2.05 -4.99 -15.38
N ALA A 70 2.95 -5.97 -15.44
CA ALA A 70 3.81 -6.35 -14.31
C ALA A 70 4.75 -5.20 -13.89
N LYS A 71 5.40 -4.52 -14.85
CA LYS A 71 6.20 -3.30 -14.61
C LYS A 71 5.37 -2.22 -13.92
N ARG A 72 4.16 -1.95 -14.42
CA ARG A 72 3.26 -0.95 -13.82
C ARG A 72 2.88 -1.30 -12.38
N LEU A 73 2.54 -2.56 -12.11
CA LEU A 73 2.22 -3.04 -10.76
C LEU A 73 3.40 -2.86 -9.81
N VAL A 74 4.59 -3.26 -10.25
CA VAL A 74 5.85 -3.08 -9.54
C VAL A 74 6.09 -1.60 -9.17
N THR A 75 5.91 -0.68 -10.12
CA THR A 75 6.06 0.76 -9.86
C THR A 75 5.09 1.27 -8.79
N GLN A 76 3.86 0.72 -8.73
CA GLN A 76 2.91 1.09 -7.67
C GLN A 76 3.32 0.54 -6.30
N VAL A 77 3.88 -0.66 -6.23
CA VAL A 77 4.45 -1.20 -5.00
C VAL A 77 5.64 -0.34 -4.53
N ASP A 78 6.53 0.06 -5.44
CA ASP A 78 7.66 0.92 -5.12
C ASP A 78 7.22 2.31 -4.63
N SER A 79 6.15 2.87 -5.22
CA SER A 79 5.51 4.12 -4.76
C SER A 79 4.92 3.99 -3.34
N LEU A 80 4.28 2.87 -3.03
CA LEU A 80 3.77 2.58 -1.69
C LEU A 80 4.93 2.44 -0.68
N ILE A 81 5.97 1.67 -1.01
CA ILE A 81 7.18 1.54 -0.18
C ILE A 81 7.78 2.92 0.11
N LYS A 82 7.94 3.76 -0.90
CA LYS A 82 8.49 5.12 -0.72
C LYS A 82 7.61 5.97 0.20
N TYR A 83 6.29 5.84 0.11
CA TYR A 83 5.38 6.65 0.93
C TYR A 83 5.22 6.15 2.38
N THR A 84 5.58 4.90 2.68
CA THR A 84 5.48 4.40 4.05
C THR A 84 6.30 5.19 5.07
N THR A 85 7.45 5.76 4.68
CA THR A 85 8.23 6.66 5.56
C THR A 85 7.45 7.92 5.90
N THR A 86 6.90 8.61 4.89
CA THR A 86 6.04 9.78 5.12
C THR A 86 4.81 9.43 5.95
N CYS A 87 4.22 8.25 5.73
CA CYS A 87 3.10 7.77 6.53
C CYS A 87 3.49 7.53 8.00
N GLU A 88 4.65 6.90 8.26
CA GLU A 88 5.17 6.69 9.61
C GLU A 88 5.28 8.02 10.37
N ASP A 89 5.87 9.04 9.73
CA ASP A 89 6.12 10.35 10.34
C ASP A 89 4.83 11.17 10.52
N SER A 90 3.92 11.10 9.54
CA SER A 90 2.78 12.03 9.44
C SER A 90 1.46 11.46 9.96
N ALA A 91 1.31 10.14 10.09
CA ALA A 91 0.01 9.55 10.45
C ALA A 91 -0.47 9.95 11.85
N THR A 92 0.44 10.27 12.77
CA THR A 92 0.13 10.72 14.14
C THR A 92 -0.22 12.20 14.21
N VAL A 93 0.50 13.03 13.45
CA VAL A 93 0.40 14.50 13.46
C VAL A 93 -0.72 14.99 12.55
N ALA A 94 -0.81 14.43 11.35
CA ALA A 94 -1.76 14.79 10.30
C ALA A 94 -2.46 13.54 9.73
N PRO A 95 -3.30 12.85 10.53
CA PRO A 95 -3.96 11.60 10.13
C PRO A 95 -4.82 11.77 8.88
N GLY A 96 -5.56 12.88 8.75
CA GLY A 96 -6.43 13.15 7.60
C GLY A 96 -5.65 13.26 6.28
N ALA A 97 -4.62 14.12 6.24
CA ALA A 97 -3.77 14.28 5.04
C ALA A 97 -3.03 12.99 4.68
N THR A 98 -2.56 12.25 5.69
CA THR A 98 -1.88 10.95 5.51
C THR A 98 -2.81 9.91 4.88
N VAL A 99 -4.07 9.82 5.35
CA VAL A 99 -5.09 8.93 4.79
C VAL A 99 -5.39 9.28 3.33
N LEU A 100 -5.51 10.56 2.98
CA LEU A 100 -5.73 10.97 1.59
C LEU A 100 -4.55 10.56 0.68
N GLY A 101 -3.32 10.83 1.13
CA GLY A 101 -2.11 10.49 0.39
C GLY A 101 -1.89 8.98 0.23
N LEU A 102 -2.16 8.20 1.28
CA LEU A 102 -2.09 6.74 1.25
C LEU A 102 -3.22 6.14 0.39
N GLY A 103 -4.44 6.65 0.53
CA GLY A 103 -5.61 6.21 -0.23
C GLY A 103 -5.45 6.39 -1.73
N LYS A 104 -4.89 7.52 -2.18
CA LYS A 104 -4.57 7.75 -3.61
C LYS A 104 -3.64 6.68 -4.17
N ARG A 105 -2.55 6.37 -3.46
CA ARG A 105 -1.58 5.35 -3.88
C ARG A 105 -2.17 3.95 -3.85
N MET A 106 -3.01 3.67 -2.85
CA MET A 106 -3.72 2.40 -2.73
C MET A 106 -4.64 2.16 -3.93
N LYS A 107 -5.38 3.18 -4.36
CA LYS A 107 -6.24 3.13 -5.54
C LYS A 107 -5.45 2.86 -6.83
N SER A 108 -4.29 3.51 -6.98
CA SER A 108 -3.40 3.26 -8.13
C SER A 108 -2.83 1.84 -8.14
N TYR A 109 -2.43 1.32 -6.97
CA TYR A 109 -2.00 -0.07 -6.81
C TYR A 109 -3.13 -1.05 -7.18
N ASP A 110 -4.34 -0.83 -6.68
CA ASP A 110 -5.47 -1.73 -6.93
C ASP A 110 -5.85 -1.78 -8.42
N ALA A 111 -5.82 -0.63 -9.10
CA ALA A 111 -6.01 -0.58 -10.54
C ALA A 111 -4.93 -1.38 -11.29
N ALA A 112 -3.65 -1.20 -10.95
CA ALA A 112 -2.56 -1.92 -11.58
C ALA A 112 -2.61 -3.43 -11.27
N LEU A 113 -3.02 -3.82 -10.06
CA LEU A 113 -3.19 -5.22 -9.68
C LEU A 113 -4.33 -5.87 -10.46
N ARG A 114 -5.45 -5.17 -10.63
CA ARG A 114 -6.57 -5.65 -11.46
C ARG A 114 -6.14 -5.85 -12.90
N ASP A 115 -5.49 -4.86 -13.51
CA ASP A 115 -4.98 -4.94 -14.88
C ASP A 115 -4.02 -6.12 -15.06
N PHE A 116 -3.12 -6.32 -14.09
CA PHE A 116 -2.17 -7.43 -14.10
C PHE A 116 -2.86 -8.78 -13.97
N ARG A 117 -3.82 -8.93 -13.06
CA ARG A 117 -4.61 -10.17 -12.90
C ARG A 117 -5.38 -10.53 -14.16
N LEU A 118 -6.05 -9.56 -14.76
CA LEU A 118 -6.77 -9.77 -16.03
C LEU A 118 -5.84 -10.21 -17.17
N ALA A 119 -4.58 -9.77 -17.15
CA ALA A 119 -3.60 -10.12 -18.17
C ALA A 119 -2.98 -11.53 -18.00
N ILE A 120 -3.01 -12.11 -16.79
CA ILE A 120 -2.42 -13.44 -16.52
C ILE A 120 -3.45 -14.58 -16.45
N GLY A 121 -4.75 -14.27 -16.56
CA GLY A 121 -5.85 -15.23 -16.38
C GLY A 121 -6.06 -15.63 -14.91
#